data_AF-A0A1Q7VHT8-F1
#
_entry.id   AF-A0A1Q7VHT8-F1
#
_cell.length_a   1.000
_cell.length_b   1.000
_cell.length_c   1.000
_cell.angle_alpha   90.00
_cell.angle_beta   90.00
_cell.angle_gamma   90.00
#
_symmetry.space_group_name_H-M   'P 1'
#
loop_
_entity.id
_entity.type
_entity.pdbx_description
1 polymer ?
#
loop_
_entity_poly.entity_id
_entity_poly.type
_entity_poly.pdbx_seq_one_letter_code
_entity_poly.pdbx_strand_id
1 'polypeptide(L)'
;MAGTACLLLLAPLAGASNSSPYADGTADAPAAAPDLTAVHVSNDDAGNVFFRISIPNRAALAYTDLISLFVDADGKAGTGCARGAFGAEYALDVLSDRYVFGRCVRGSWDFTRRPASFGGSFAGSTLTLKANRRDLGGVTRFHFRIGAASATGADPAYDFAPDIGTSPWSFQVVAPPQAVMKPPAWLRKACRRYPRRCRLTRR
;
A
#
# COMPACT_ATOMS: atom_id res chain seq x y z
N MET A 1 38.82 8.12 -46.55
CA MET A 1 37.99 8.60 -45.42
C MET A 1 36.67 7.87 -45.47
N ALA A 2 36.37 6.99 -44.50
CA ALA A 2 35.04 6.42 -44.33
C ALA A 2 34.88 6.05 -42.86
N GLY A 3 34.24 6.95 -42.10
CA GLY A 3 33.91 6.74 -40.70
C GLY A 3 32.56 6.04 -40.61
N THR A 4 32.55 4.82 -40.10
CA THR A 4 31.33 4.07 -39.81
C THR A 4 30.69 4.65 -38.55
N ALA A 5 29.59 5.37 -38.71
CA ALA A 5 28.77 5.84 -37.61
C ALA A 5 27.96 4.66 -37.05
N CYS A 6 28.30 4.23 -35.83
CA CYS A 6 27.51 3.26 -35.08
C CYS A 6 26.30 4.00 -34.46
N LEU A 7 25.13 3.87 -35.09
CA LEU A 7 23.87 4.37 -34.52
C LEU A 7 23.52 3.55 -33.28
N LEU A 8 23.65 4.14 -32.09
CA LEU A 8 23.08 3.62 -30.85
C LEU A 8 21.56 3.80 -30.90
N LEU A 9 20.83 2.73 -31.20
CA LEU A 9 19.38 2.64 -30.98
C LEU A 9 19.11 2.70 -29.47
N LEU A 10 18.74 3.87 -28.96
CA LEU A 10 18.14 4.04 -27.64
C LEU A 10 16.73 3.44 -27.68
N ALA A 11 16.60 2.16 -27.36
CA ALA A 11 15.28 1.59 -27.09
C ALA A 11 14.68 2.30 -25.87
N PRO A 12 13.46 2.85 -25.96
CA PRO A 12 12.79 3.38 -24.78
C PRO A 12 12.64 2.23 -23.78
N LEU A 13 13.15 2.42 -22.56
CA LEU A 13 12.82 1.54 -21.44
C LEU A 13 11.30 1.58 -21.31
N ALA A 14 10.62 0.48 -21.66
CA ALA A 14 9.20 0.35 -21.35
C ALA A 14 9.05 0.55 -19.84
N GLY A 15 8.18 1.49 -19.44
CA GLY A 15 7.88 1.73 -18.04
C GLY A 15 7.43 0.42 -17.39
N ALA A 16 8.00 0.09 -16.24
CA ALA A 16 7.55 -1.02 -15.43
C ALA A 16 6.48 -0.49 -14.49
N SER A 17 5.23 -0.75 -14.87
CA SER A 17 4.02 -0.45 -14.12
C SER A 17 3.02 -1.59 -14.27
N ASN A 18 2.17 -1.79 -13.26
CA ASN A 18 1.04 -2.72 -13.34
C ASN A 18 -0.26 -2.01 -12.93
N SER A 19 -1.40 -2.55 -13.35
CA SER A 19 -2.73 -2.05 -13.04
C SER A 19 -3.74 -3.18 -13.04
N SER A 20 -4.63 -3.21 -12.06
CA SER A 20 -5.66 -4.25 -11.97
C SER A 20 -6.92 -3.73 -11.25
N PRO A 21 -8.11 -3.95 -11.82
CA PRO A 21 -9.37 -3.72 -11.12
C PRO A 21 -9.74 -4.93 -10.24
N TYR A 22 -10.45 -4.64 -9.15
CA TYR A 22 -11.07 -5.62 -8.26
C TYR A 22 -12.48 -5.12 -7.97
N ALA A 23 -13.47 -5.98 -8.19
CA ALA A 23 -14.87 -5.67 -7.98
C ALA A 23 -15.34 -6.35 -6.69
N ASP A 24 -16.24 -5.68 -5.99
CA ASP A 24 -16.97 -6.18 -4.84
C ASP A 24 -18.49 -6.09 -5.12
N GLY A 25 -19.30 -6.56 -4.18
CA GLY A 25 -20.74 -6.38 -4.27
C GLY A 25 -21.16 -4.90 -4.29
N THR A 26 -22.41 -4.67 -4.65
CA THR A 26 -23.03 -3.35 -4.58
C THR A 26 -24.24 -3.44 -3.68
N ALA A 27 -24.40 -2.47 -2.78
CA ALA A 27 -25.50 -2.46 -1.80
C ALA A 27 -25.54 -3.71 -0.90
N ASP A 28 -24.39 -4.31 -0.65
CA ASP A 28 -24.14 -5.36 0.33
C ASP A 28 -23.70 -4.80 1.69
N ALA A 29 -23.27 -3.54 1.74
CA ALA A 29 -23.11 -2.80 2.99
C ALA A 29 -24.48 -2.48 3.63
N PRO A 30 -24.61 -2.54 4.97
CA PRO A 30 -25.71 -1.89 5.67
C PRO A 30 -25.75 -0.39 5.33
N ALA A 31 -26.95 0.19 5.23
CA ALA A 31 -27.13 1.58 4.75
C ALA A 31 -26.30 2.65 5.48
N ALA A 32 -25.94 2.42 6.74
CA ALA A 32 -25.14 3.33 7.53
C ALA A 32 -23.63 3.27 7.19
N ALA A 33 -23.11 2.17 6.65
CA ALA A 33 -21.69 1.98 6.34
C ALA A 33 -21.33 2.50 4.92
N PRO A 34 -20.06 2.88 4.68
CA PRO A 34 -19.57 3.10 3.32
C PRO A 34 -19.63 1.80 2.53
N ASP A 35 -20.16 1.84 1.31
CA ASP A 35 -20.35 0.67 0.42
C ASP A 35 -19.18 0.59 -0.59
N LEU A 36 -18.28 -0.37 -0.40
CA LEU A 36 -16.99 -0.52 -1.05
C LEU A 36 -17.06 -1.32 -2.36
N THR A 37 -17.66 -0.75 -3.39
CA THR A 37 -18.01 -1.53 -4.60
C THR A 37 -16.86 -1.98 -5.50
N ALA A 38 -15.70 -1.31 -5.43
CA ALA A 38 -14.54 -1.66 -6.25
C ALA A 38 -13.26 -0.99 -5.76
N VAL A 39 -12.13 -1.54 -6.15
CA VAL A 39 -10.83 -0.87 -6.08
C VAL A 39 -10.03 -1.10 -7.34
N HIS A 40 -9.40 -0.04 -7.84
CA HIS A 40 -8.42 -0.13 -8.90
C HIS A 40 -7.02 0.12 -8.32
N VAL A 41 -6.19 -0.92 -8.34
CA VAL A 41 -4.82 -0.86 -7.83
C VAL A 41 -3.86 -0.70 -9.00
N SER A 42 -2.90 0.22 -8.87
CA SER A 42 -1.87 0.45 -9.88
C SER A 42 -0.54 0.78 -9.23
N ASN A 43 0.57 0.63 -9.96
CA ASN A 43 1.85 1.18 -9.53
C ASN A 43 2.58 1.89 -10.67
N ASP A 44 3.46 2.84 -10.32
CA ASP A 44 4.37 3.50 -11.26
C ASP A 44 5.79 2.90 -11.24
N ASP A 45 6.66 3.38 -12.14
CA ASP A 45 8.08 2.99 -12.22
C ASP A 45 8.87 3.34 -10.95
N ALA A 46 8.41 4.31 -10.16
CA ALA A 46 9.03 4.64 -8.88
C ALA A 46 8.59 3.66 -7.76
N GLY A 47 7.68 2.74 -8.05
CA GLY A 47 7.12 1.78 -7.11
C GLY A 47 6.10 2.41 -6.15
N ASN A 48 5.52 3.57 -6.49
CA ASN A 48 4.35 4.07 -5.79
C ASN A 48 3.16 3.23 -6.18
N VAL A 49 2.45 2.70 -5.19
CA VAL A 49 1.22 1.96 -5.35
C VAL A 49 0.06 2.90 -5.04
N PHE A 50 -0.95 2.90 -5.91
CA PHE A 50 -2.16 3.70 -5.80
C PHE A 50 -3.36 2.78 -5.69
N PHE A 51 -4.22 3.04 -4.71
CA PHE A 51 -5.48 2.36 -4.49
C PHE A 51 -6.60 3.37 -4.72
N ARG A 52 -7.40 3.20 -5.78
CA ARG A 52 -8.59 4.01 -6.04
C ARG A 52 -9.83 3.21 -5.69
N ILE A 53 -10.40 3.48 -4.53
CA ILE A 53 -11.50 2.75 -3.92
C ILE A 53 -12.80 3.49 -4.19
N SER A 54 -13.78 2.81 -4.78
CA SER A 54 -15.08 3.37 -5.15
C SER A 54 -16.06 3.19 -4.00
N ILE A 55 -16.66 4.30 -3.55
CA ILE A 55 -17.61 4.34 -2.43
C ILE A 55 -18.86 5.11 -2.87
N PRO A 56 -19.72 4.55 -3.75
CA PRO A 56 -20.76 5.31 -4.45
C PRO A 56 -21.81 5.92 -3.54
N ASN A 57 -22.08 5.30 -2.38
CA ASN A 57 -23.03 5.82 -1.40
C ASN A 57 -22.46 6.96 -0.52
N ARG A 58 -21.26 7.48 -0.83
CA ARG A 58 -20.63 8.63 -0.15
C ARG A 58 -20.24 9.71 -1.14
N ALA A 59 -20.88 10.88 -1.06
CA ALA A 59 -20.41 12.08 -1.76
C ALA A 59 -19.23 12.74 -1.02
N ALA A 60 -19.17 12.58 0.31
CA ALA A 60 -18.08 12.93 1.20
C ALA A 60 -18.02 11.88 2.33
N LEU A 61 -16.85 11.68 2.94
CA LEU A 61 -16.72 10.84 4.13
C LEU A 61 -17.29 11.59 5.35
N ALA A 62 -18.14 10.92 6.11
CA ALA A 62 -18.63 11.42 7.38
C ALA A 62 -17.51 11.40 8.44
N TYR A 63 -17.66 12.19 9.50
CA TYR A 63 -16.67 12.22 10.58
C TYR A 63 -16.55 10.89 11.34
N THR A 64 -17.57 10.02 11.21
CA THR A 64 -17.64 8.67 11.77
C THR A 64 -17.22 7.59 10.79
N ASP A 65 -17.02 7.92 9.50
CA ASP A 65 -16.62 6.93 8.50
C ASP A 65 -15.14 6.59 8.71
N LEU A 66 -14.88 5.31 8.95
CA LEU A 66 -13.55 4.70 9.00
C LEU A 66 -13.40 3.79 7.79
N ILE A 67 -12.32 3.95 7.04
CA ILE A 67 -11.91 3.04 5.98
C ILE A 67 -10.49 2.57 6.27
N SER A 68 -10.28 1.26 6.32
CA SER A 68 -9.00 0.63 6.59
C SER A 68 -8.61 -0.29 5.45
N LEU A 69 -7.53 0.06 4.74
CA LEU A 69 -6.89 -0.84 3.79
C LEU A 69 -5.81 -1.67 4.50
N PHE A 70 -6.06 -2.97 4.65
CA PHE A 70 -5.14 -3.92 5.26
C PHE A 70 -4.27 -4.58 4.19
N VAL A 71 -2.96 -4.53 4.39
CA VAL A 71 -1.97 -5.13 3.48
C VAL A 71 -1.22 -6.25 4.19
N ASP A 72 -1.43 -7.48 3.73
CA ASP A 72 -0.61 -8.65 4.03
C ASP A 72 0.57 -8.64 3.04
N ALA A 73 1.71 -8.19 3.54
CA ALA A 73 2.91 -7.92 2.75
C ALA A 73 3.80 -9.15 2.60
N ASP A 74 3.71 -10.11 3.52
CA ASP A 74 4.52 -11.32 3.48
C ASP A 74 3.78 -12.56 2.94
N GLY A 75 2.49 -12.40 2.64
CA GLY A 75 1.61 -13.38 2.03
C GLY A 75 1.12 -14.45 3.02
N LYS A 76 1.14 -14.16 4.32
CA LYS A 76 0.83 -15.11 5.37
C LYS A 76 -0.22 -14.55 6.32
N ALA A 77 -1.48 -14.93 6.08
CA ALA A 77 -2.59 -14.63 7.00
C ALA A 77 -2.36 -15.06 8.47
N GLY A 78 -1.41 -15.98 8.72
CA GLY A 78 -1.00 -16.43 10.04
C GLY A 78 -0.02 -15.51 10.78
N THR A 79 0.43 -14.39 10.20
CA THR A 79 1.30 -13.38 10.82
C THR A 79 0.58 -12.04 10.96
N GLY A 80 1.31 -10.93 11.09
CA GLY A 80 0.75 -9.59 11.16
C GLY A 80 -0.24 -9.33 12.30
N CYS A 81 -1.02 -8.28 12.09
CA CYS A 81 -2.13 -7.86 12.93
C CYS A 81 -3.43 -8.43 12.33
N ALA A 82 -4.49 -8.54 13.14
CA ALA A 82 -5.71 -9.25 12.76
C ALA A 82 -5.41 -10.67 12.21
N ARG A 83 -4.51 -11.38 12.93
CA ARG A 83 -4.03 -12.72 12.59
C ARG A 83 -5.21 -13.69 12.37
N GLY A 84 -5.15 -14.47 11.30
CA GLY A 84 -6.17 -15.44 10.93
C GLY A 84 -7.35 -14.86 10.14
N ALA A 85 -7.57 -13.55 10.19
CA ALA A 85 -8.56 -12.87 9.35
C ALA A 85 -7.89 -12.16 8.17
N PHE A 86 -6.90 -11.32 8.45
CA PHE A 86 -6.19 -10.50 7.44
C PHE A 86 -4.68 -10.76 7.44
N GLY A 87 -4.09 -11.01 8.61
CA GLY A 87 -2.64 -11.17 8.78
C GLY A 87 -1.82 -10.02 8.21
N ALA A 88 -2.27 -8.79 8.45
CA ALA A 88 -1.74 -7.61 7.78
C ALA A 88 -0.53 -7.00 8.52
N GLU A 89 0.52 -6.68 7.78
CA GLU A 89 1.67 -5.92 8.26
C GLU A 89 1.43 -4.41 8.26
N TYR A 90 0.51 -3.93 7.42
CA TYR A 90 0.22 -2.50 7.28
C TYR A 90 -1.28 -2.22 7.24
N ALA A 91 -1.67 -1.09 7.82
CA ALA A 91 -3.01 -0.53 7.77
C ALA A 91 -2.92 0.91 7.22
N LEU A 92 -3.63 1.18 6.14
CA LEU A 92 -3.71 2.52 5.55
C LEU A 92 -5.12 3.02 5.84
N ASP A 93 -5.26 3.72 6.97
CA ASP A 93 -6.56 4.08 7.51
C ASP A 93 -6.93 5.53 7.19
N VAL A 94 -8.23 5.74 7.01
CA VAL A 94 -8.88 7.03 6.81
C VAL A 94 -10.02 7.14 7.80
N LEU A 95 -9.96 8.16 8.67
CA LEU A 95 -11.07 8.55 9.52
C LEU A 95 -11.46 9.96 9.15
N SER A 96 -12.65 10.16 8.59
CA SER A 96 -13.05 11.45 8.01
C SER A 96 -12.06 11.93 6.94
N ASP A 97 -11.26 12.96 7.23
CA ASP A 97 -10.23 13.54 6.37
C ASP A 97 -8.80 13.25 6.86
N ARG A 98 -8.65 12.40 7.89
CA ARG A 98 -7.35 12.06 8.49
C ARG A 98 -6.83 10.75 7.95
N TYR A 99 -5.65 10.83 7.32
CA TYR A 99 -4.95 9.68 6.75
C TYR A 99 -3.81 9.25 7.69
N VAL A 100 -3.90 8.02 8.21
CA VAL A 100 -2.90 7.45 9.12
C VAL A 100 -2.32 6.17 8.55
N PHE A 101 -1.04 5.94 8.82
CA PHE A 101 -0.31 4.77 8.36
C PHE A 101 0.09 3.94 9.58
N GLY A 102 -0.47 2.75 9.67
CA GLY A 102 -0.21 1.78 10.72
C GLY A 102 0.78 0.72 10.25
N ARG A 103 1.71 0.36 11.13
CA ARG A 103 2.55 -0.83 10.99
C ARG A 103 2.24 -1.80 12.10
N CYS A 104 2.09 -3.07 11.79
CA CYS A 104 1.97 -4.08 12.81
C CYS A 104 3.34 -4.33 13.48
N VAL A 105 3.38 -4.19 14.80
CA VAL A 105 4.55 -4.45 15.63
C VAL A 105 4.12 -5.39 16.75
N ARG A 106 4.60 -6.65 16.69
CA ARG A 106 4.31 -7.69 17.69
C ARG A 106 2.81 -7.93 17.92
N GLY A 107 2.01 -7.86 16.85
CA GLY A 107 0.56 -8.07 16.90
C GLY A 107 -0.25 -6.85 17.34
N SER A 108 0.37 -5.67 17.46
CA SER A 108 -0.32 -4.41 17.77
C SER A 108 -0.01 -3.36 16.71
N TRP A 109 -1.00 -2.52 16.40
CA TRP A 109 -0.82 -1.42 15.44
C TRP A 109 0.00 -0.29 16.06
N ASP A 110 1.03 0.14 15.34
CA ASP A 110 1.81 1.35 15.60
C ASP A 110 1.54 2.38 14.51
N PHE A 111 0.84 3.46 14.88
CA PHE A 111 0.51 4.59 14.00
C PHE A 111 1.43 5.81 14.19
N THR A 112 2.51 5.68 14.96
CA THR A 112 3.37 6.82 15.32
C THR A 112 4.27 7.29 14.17
N ARG A 113 4.43 6.48 13.12
CA ARG A 113 5.33 6.76 12.00
C ARG A 113 4.58 6.75 10.68
N ARG A 114 4.32 7.94 10.14
CA ARG A 114 3.79 8.13 8.80
C ARG A 114 4.93 8.30 7.78
N PRO A 115 5.09 7.40 6.79
CA PRO A 115 6.07 7.58 5.73
C PRO A 115 5.76 8.79 4.86
N ALA A 116 6.79 9.45 4.32
CA ALA A 116 6.61 10.62 3.47
C ALA A 116 5.93 10.31 2.13
N SER A 117 5.98 9.05 1.67
CA SER A 117 5.30 8.64 0.44
C SER A 117 3.81 8.37 0.62
N PHE A 118 3.35 8.23 1.88
CA PHE A 118 1.97 7.93 2.19
C PHE A 118 1.11 9.19 2.15
N GLY A 119 -0.03 9.09 1.48
CA GLY A 119 -1.04 10.13 1.44
C GLY A 119 -2.32 9.65 0.79
N GLY A 120 -3.34 10.48 0.82
CA GLY A 120 -4.61 10.18 0.18
C GLY A 120 -5.48 11.41 -0.03
N SER A 121 -6.61 11.19 -0.69
CA SER A 121 -7.64 12.18 -0.96
C SER A 121 -8.97 11.48 -1.17
N PHE A 122 -10.07 12.11 -0.77
CA PHE A 122 -11.42 11.67 -1.12
C PHE A 122 -12.09 12.72 -2.01
N ALA A 123 -12.53 12.32 -3.20
CA ALA A 123 -13.24 13.19 -4.13
C ALA A 123 -14.10 12.36 -5.09
N GLY A 124 -15.29 12.86 -5.44
CA GLY A 124 -16.17 12.21 -6.42
C GLY A 124 -16.47 10.75 -6.06
N SER A 125 -16.83 10.48 -4.80
CA SER A 125 -17.11 9.13 -4.30
C SER A 125 -15.95 8.14 -4.43
N THR A 126 -14.72 8.64 -4.57
CA THR A 126 -13.52 7.83 -4.71
C THR A 126 -12.50 8.20 -3.64
N LEU A 127 -12.11 7.21 -2.84
CA LEU A 127 -10.96 7.32 -1.96
C LEU A 127 -9.70 6.90 -2.72
N THR A 128 -8.74 7.82 -2.83
CA THR A 128 -7.40 7.51 -3.36
C THR A 128 -6.41 7.43 -2.21
N LEU A 129 -5.73 6.29 -2.07
CA LEU A 129 -4.58 6.12 -1.17
C LEU A 129 -3.32 5.83 -1.98
N LYS A 130 -2.19 6.33 -1.52
CA LYS A 130 -0.88 6.11 -2.12
C LYS A 130 0.13 5.70 -1.05
N ALA A 131 0.98 4.73 -1.36
CA ALA A 131 2.20 4.44 -0.60
C ALA A 131 3.29 3.88 -1.52
N ASN A 132 4.56 4.14 -1.23
CA ASN A 132 5.65 3.46 -1.95
C ASN A 132 5.81 2.04 -1.43
N ARG A 133 6.10 1.09 -2.32
CA ARG A 133 6.35 -0.32 -1.97
C ARG A 133 7.45 -0.48 -0.91
N ARG A 134 8.41 0.44 -0.82
CA ARG A 134 9.45 0.46 0.23
C ARG A 134 8.87 0.61 1.63
N ASP A 135 7.84 1.42 1.76
CA ASP A 135 7.18 1.68 3.04
C ASP A 135 6.26 0.50 3.43
N LEU A 136 5.86 -0.29 2.44
CA LEU A 136 5.17 -1.58 2.60
C LEU A 136 6.15 -2.76 2.71
N GLY A 137 7.39 -2.53 3.18
CA GLY A 137 8.37 -3.60 3.40
C GLY A 137 9.15 -4.03 2.16
N GLY A 138 9.07 -3.28 1.06
CA GLY A 138 9.77 -3.57 -0.20
C GLY A 138 9.09 -4.63 -1.07
N VAL A 139 7.78 -4.84 -0.88
CA VAL A 139 6.99 -5.86 -1.56
C VAL A 139 7.10 -5.79 -3.09
N THR A 140 7.04 -6.98 -3.70
CA THR A 140 6.83 -7.17 -5.15
C THR A 140 5.46 -7.80 -5.44
N ARG A 141 4.82 -8.33 -4.40
CA ARG A 141 3.46 -8.84 -4.37
C ARG A 141 2.92 -8.64 -2.96
N PHE A 142 1.63 -8.40 -2.81
CA PHE A 142 0.94 -8.40 -1.53
C PHE A 142 -0.50 -8.88 -1.68
N HIS A 143 -1.10 -9.32 -0.58
CA HIS A 143 -2.53 -9.52 -0.46
C HIS A 143 -3.17 -8.35 0.29
N PHE A 144 -4.44 -8.08 0.02
CA PHE A 144 -5.13 -6.98 0.67
C PHE A 144 -6.64 -7.19 0.76
N ARG A 145 -7.22 -6.48 1.73
CA ARG A 145 -8.67 -6.32 1.93
C ARG A 145 -8.91 -4.93 2.50
N ILE A 146 -10.06 -4.36 2.17
CA ILE A 146 -10.51 -3.07 2.68
C ILE A 146 -11.68 -3.33 3.61
N GLY A 147 -11.69 -2.72 4.79
CA GLY A 147 -12.85 -2.65 5.65
C GLY A 147 -13.35 -1.21 5.71
N ALA A 148 -14.66 -1.02 5.69
CA ALA A 148 -15.29 0.26 5.98
C ALA A 148 -16.25 0.12 7.15
N ALA A 149 -16.36 1.17 7.94
CA ALA A 149 -17.28 1.23 9.06
C ALA A 149 -17.85 2.63 9.22
N SER A 150 -19.06 2.72 9.74
CA SER A 150 -19.58 3.97 10.29
C SER A 150 -19.76 3.83 11.80
N ALA A 151 -18.96 4.59 12.55
CA ALA A 151 -18.92 4.55 14.01
C ALA A 151 -20.04 5.38 14.66
N THR A 152 -21.28 5.24 14.20
CA THR A 152 -22.43 6.04 14.68
C THR A 152 -23.15 5.44 15.92
N GLY A 153 -22.63 4.38 16.55
CA GLY A 153 -23.29 3.74 17.69
C GLY A 153 -22.51 2.58 18.34
N ALA A 154 -23.15 1.85 19.25
CA ALA A 154 -22.59 0.69 19.95
C ALA A 154 -22.31 -0.49 19.02
N ASP A 155 -23.10 -0.62 17.95
CA ASP A 155 -22.96 -1.62 16.89
C ASP A 155 -22.59 -0.90 15.58
N PRO A 156 -21.30 -0.66 15.33
CA PRO A 156 -20.85 -0.10 14.06
C PRO A 156 -21.30 -0.97 12.89
N ALA A 157 -21.86 -0.34 11.87
CA ALA A 157 -22.14 -1.00 10.59
C ALA A 157 -20.84 -1.16 9.82
N TYR A 158 -20.61 -2.33 9.24
CA TYR A 158 -19.39 -2.66 8.52
C TYR A 158 -19.68 -3.10 7.09
N ASP A 159 -18.68 -2.88 6.26
CA ASP A 159 -18.55 -3.45 4.94
C ASP A 159 -17.10 -3.93 4.72
N PHE A 160 -16.90 -4.99 3.95
CA PHE A 160 -15.58 -5.56 3.69
C PHE A 160 -15.43 -5.95 2.22
N ALA A 161 -14.38 -5.45 1.60
CA ALA A 161 -14.07 -5.68 0.19
C ALA A 161 -12.68 -6.36 0.02
N PRO A 162 -12.61 -7.63 -0.42
CA PRO A 162 -13.74 -8.51 -0.71
C PRO A 162 -14.37 -9.05 0.59
N ASP A 163 -15.60 -9.54 0.47
CA ASP A 163 -16.40 -10.13 1.56
C ASP A 163 -15.60 -11.01 2.53
N ILE A 164 -15.95 -10.95 3.82
CA ILE A 164 -15.39 -11.87 4.81
C ILE A 164 -15.76 -13.32 4.46
N GLY A 165 -14.78 -14.22 4.56
CA GLY A 165 -14.93 -15.62 4.14
C GLY A 165 -14.49 -15.89 2.71
N THR A 166 -14.24 -14.85 1.90
CA THR A 166 -13.61 -14.99 0.59
C THR A 166 -12.09 -14.87 0.67
N SER A 167 -11.38 -15.25 -0.40
CA SER A 167 -9.94 -15.04 -0.50
C SER A 167 -9.63 -13.54 -0.65
N PRO A 168 -8.58 -13.01 0.00
CA PRO A 168 -8.17 -11.63 -0.20
C PRO A 168 -7.72 -11.39 -1.65
N TRP A 169 -7.79 -10.14 -2.09
CA TRP A 169 -7.26 -9.77 -3.39
C TRP A 169 -5.73 -9.76 -3.39
N SER A 170 -5.12 -9.89 -4.56
CA SER A 170 -3.67 -9.98 -4.72
C SER A 170 -3.19 -9.04 -5.81
N PHE A 171 -2.19 -8.21 -5.52
CA PHE A 171 -1.60 -7.32 -6.52
C PHE A 171 -0.09 -7.57 -6.66
N GLN A 172 0.38 -7.60 -7.91
CA GLN A 172 1.80 -7.68 -8.25
C GLN A 172 2.31 -6.26 -8.56
N VAL A 173 3.36 -5.84 -7.85
CA VAL A 173 4.05 -4.58 -8.12
C VAL A 173 5.11 -4.82 -9.19
N VAL A 174 4.91 -4.27 -10.38
CA VAL A 174 5.89 -4.34 -11.47
C VAL A 174 6.58 -3.00 -11.52
N ALA A 175 7.79 -2.91 -10.97
CA ALA A 175 8.61 -1.70 -11.01
C ALA A 175 10.08 -2.10 -11.17
N PRO A 176 10.95 -1.23 -11.73
CA PRO A 176 12.37 -1.53 -11.83
C PRO A 176 12.96 -1.81 -10.44
N PRO A 177 14.03 -2.63 -10.36
CA PRO A 177 14.82 -2.73 -9.15
C PRO A 177 15.26 -1.34 -8.73
N GLN A 178 14.76 -0.90 -7.58
CA GLN A 178 15.13 0.41 -7.09
C GLN A 178 16.60 0.38 -6.69
N ALA A 179 17.40 1.30 -7.25
CA ALA A 179 18.81 1.39 -6.91
C ALA A 179 18.97 1.63 -5.40
N VAL A 180 19.55 0.65 -4.71
CA VAL A 180 20.09 0.86 -3.37
C VAL A 180 21.45 1.50 -3.59
N MET A 181 21.64 2.75 -3.17
CA MET A 181 22.96 3.37 -3.16
C MET A 181 23.91 2.46 -2.38
N LYS A 182 24.81 1.78 -3.09
CA LYS A 182 25.88 1.03 -2.42
C LYS A 182 26.77 2.05 -1.73
N PRO A 183 27.12 1.86 -0.44
CA PRO A 183 28.09 2.73 0.20
C PRO A 183 29.38 2.74 -0.64
N PRO A 184 30.06 3.90 -0.76
CA PRO A 184 31.28 4.03 -1.55
C PRO A 184 32.29 2.93 -1.24
N ALA A 185 33.07 2.50 -2.23
CA ALA A 185 34.02 1.40 -2.07
C ALA A 185 35.04 1.64 -0.95
N TRP A 186 35.43 2.90 -0.70
CA TRP A 186 36.32 3.28 0.40
C TRP A 186 35.67 3.05 1.76
N LEU A 187 34.37 3.37 1.91
CA LEU A 187 33.63 3.16 3.15
C LEU A 187 33.47 1.66 3.42
N ARG A 188 33.20 0.85 2.38
CA ARG A 188 33.19 -0.62 2.49
C ARG A 188 34.54 -1.18 2.95
N LYS A 189 35.66 -0.69 2.40
CA LYS A 189 37.02 -1.10 2.80
C LYS A 189 37.31 -0.68 4.25
N ALA A 190 36.94 0.54 4.63
CA ALA A 190 37.10 1.05 5.99
C ALA A 190 36.27 0.25 7.00
N CYS A 191 35.02 -0.12 6.68
CA CYS A 191 34.18 -0.94 7.57
C CYS A 191 34.68 -2.39 7.69
N ARG A 192 35.27 -2.97 6.63
CA ARG A 192 35.93 -4.29 6.74
C ARG A 192 37.15 -4.23 7.66
N ARG A 193 37.90 -3.14 7.62
CA ARG A 193 39.13 -2.96 8.41
C ARG A 193 38.87 -2.52 9.85
N TYR A 194 37.79 -1.76 10.08
CA TYR A 194 37.42 -1.19 11.39
C TYR A 194 35.90 -1.24 11.62
N PRO A 195 35.33 -2.44 11.87
CA PRO A 195 33.87 -2.63 11.95
C PRO A 195 33.20 -1.80 13.05
N ARG A 196 33.91 -1.50 14.15
CA ARG A 196 33.39 -0.68 15.26
C ARG A 196 33.14 0.80 14.90
N ARG A 197 33.73 1.31 13.80
CA ARG A 197 33.54 2.70 13.35
C ARG A 197 32.37 2.89 12.39
N CYS A 198 31.78 1.81 11.90
CA CYS A 198 30.64 1.86 11.00
C CYS A 198 29.34 1.56 11.73
N ARG A 199 28.85 2.49 12.56
CA ARG A 199 27.43 2.52 12.90
C ARG A 199 26.68 3.09 11.69
N LEU A 200 26.29 2.21 10.77
CA LEU A 200 25.21 2.55 9.85
C LEU A 200 23.95 2.67 10.70
N THR A 201 23.59 3.90 11.08
CA THR A 201 22.26 4.18 11.58
C THR A 201 21.29 3.86 10.45
N ARG A 202 20.63 2.70 10.55
CA ARG A 202 19.43 2.42 9.75
C ARG A 202 18.39 3.46 10.18
N ARG A 203 18.23 4.51 9.39
CA ARG A 203 17.04 5.36 9.44
C ARG A 203 15.90 4.63 8.74
#